data_AF-A0A4Z1ADI2-F1
#
_entry.id   AF-A0A4Z1ADI2-F1
#
_cell.length_a   1.000
_cell.length_b   1.000
_cell.length_c   1.000
_cell.angle_alpha   90.00
_cell.angle_beta   90.00
_cell.angle_gamma   90.00
#
_symmetry.space_group_name_H-M   'P 1'
#
loop_
_entity.id
_entity.type
_entity.pdbx_description
1 polymer ?
#
loop_
_entity_poly.entity_id
_entity_poly.type
_entity_poly.pdbx_seq_one_letter_code
_entity_poly.pdbx_strand_id
1 'polypeptide(L)'
;MKNYSFIIFLYVSGVYFINCQPEYINSPEACLLIQADIQSLNAKDLADFNSGKITEQKYLELQRMREEGALGICLVSLIKRKQNRNF
;
A
#
# COMPACT_ATOMS: atom_id res chain seq x y z
N MET A 1 1.84 1.60 54.69
CA MET A 1 2.53 1.71 53.39
C MET A 1 2.11 0.58 52.43
N LYS A 2 0.82 0.44 52.07
CA LYS A 2 0.37 -0.70 51.22
C LYS A 2 -0.43 -0.33 49.97
N ASN A 3 -0.87 0.92 49.82
CA ASN A 3 -1.72 1.31 48.67
C ASN A 3 -1.03 2.24 47.67
N TYR A 4 0.07 2.90 48.05
CA TYR A 4 0.81 3.81 47.15
C TYR A 4 1.47 3.08 45.97
N SER A 5 2.00 1.87 46.21
CA SER A 5 2.61 1.07 45.14
C SER A 5 1.60 0.68 44.06
N PHE A 6 0.36 0.36 44.46
CA PHE A 6 -0.72 0.02 43.53
C PHE A 6 -1.19 1.23 42.70
N ILE A 7 -1.29 2.40 43.35
CA ILE A 7 -1.67 3.66 42.68
C ILE A 7 -0.61 4.09 41.67
N ILE A 8 0.68 3.97 42.02
CA ILE A 8 1.80 4.27 41.11
C ILE A 8 1.78 3.34 39.91
N PHE A 9 1.53 2.04 40.12
CA PHE A 9 1.45 1.06 39.03
C PHE A 9 0.30 1.37 38.05
N LEU A 10 -0.88 1.70 38.57
CA LEU A 10 -2.02 2.12 37.74
C LEU A 10 -1.71 3.39 36.95
N TYR A 11 -1.09 4.39 37.58
CA TYR A 11 -0.73 5.62 36.91
C TYR A 11 0.28 5.40 35.78
N VAL A 12 1.35 4.64 36.04
CA VAL A 12 2.37 4.31 35.04
C VAL A 12 1.77 3.52 33.88
N SER A 13 0.90 2.53 34.17
CA SER A 13 0.23 1.76 33.12
C SER A 13 -0.69 2.64 32.26
N GLY A 14 -1.49 3.53 32.87
CA GLY A 14 -2.38 4.44 32.15
C GLY A 14 -1.63 5.38 31.22
N VAL A 15 -0.52 5.95 31.67
CA VAL A 15 0.34 6.83 30.84
C VAL A 15 0.99 6.05 29.69
N TYR A 16 1.35 4.79 29.90
CA TYR A 16 1.92 3.92 28.86
C TYR A 16 0.90 3.62 27.75
N PHE A 17 -0.36 3.34 28.12
CA PHE A 17 -1.42 3.05 27.15
C PHE A 17 -1.87 4.29 26.36
N ILE A 18 -1.86 5.49 26.97
CA ILE A 18 -2.23 6.74 26.29
C ILE A 18 -1.21 7.12 25.21
N ASN A 19 0.06 6.74 25.37
CA ASN A 19 1.12 7.01 24.40
C ASN A 19 1.29 5.92 23.34
N CYS A 20 0.43 4.91 23.32
CA CYS A 20 0.44 3.89 22.26
C CYS A 20 -0.15 4.49 20.98
N GLN A 21 0.70 5.20 20.22
CA GLN A 21 0.33 5.74 18.92
C GLN A 21 0.06 4.58 17.94
N PRO A 22 -0.96 4.68 17.08
CA PRO A 22 -1.16 3.69 16.03
C PRO A 22 0.10 3.60 15.15
N GLU A 23 0.60 2.39 14.96
CA GLU A 23 1.69 2.13 14.02
C GLU A 23 1.15 2.37 12.61
N TYR A 24 1.83 3.26 11.89
CA TYR A 24 1.58 3.54 10.49
C TYR A 24 2.71 2.93 9.67
N ILE A 25 2.40 1.87 8.93
CA ILE A 25 3.37 1.19 8.07
C ILE A 25 3.04 1.51 6.61
N ASN A 26 4.08 1.80 5.85
CA ASN A 26 4.00 1.94 4.39
C ASN A 26 4.15 0.55 3.77
N SER A 27 3.63 0.35 2.56
CA SER A 27 3.72 -0.92 1.83
C SER A 27 4.47 -0.76 0.50
N PRO A 28 5.74 -0.31 0.49
CA PRO A 28 6.49 -0.09 -0.74
C PRO A 28 6.61 -1.35 -1.59
N GLU A 29 6.59 -2.53 -0.96
CA GLU A 29 6.62 -3.83 -1.65
C GLU A 29 5.38 -4.06 -2.52
N ALA A 30 4.22 -3.50 -2.15
CA ALA A 30 3.01 -3.59 -2.96
C ALA A 30 3.15 -2.81 -4.29
N CYS A 31 3.84 -1.67 -4.27
CA CYS A 31 4.15 -0.93 -5.51
C CYS A 31 5.10 -1.73 -6.42
N LEU A 32 6.12 -2.38 -5.85
CA LEU A 32 7.07 -3.20 -6.62
C LEU A 32 6.40 -4.38 -7.31
N LEU A 33 5.53 -5.11 -6.61
CA LEU A 33 4.78 -6.24 -7.18
C LEU A 33 3.87 -5.78 -8.33
N ILE A 34 3.15 -4.68 -8.13
CA ILE A 34 2.23 -4.15 -9.14
C ILE A 34 2.98 -3.60 -10.35
N GLN A 35 4.16 -3.02 -10.14
CA GLN A 35 5.01 -2.56 -11.23
C GLN A 35 5.51 -3.73 -12.09
N ALA A 36 5.85 -4.87 -11.49
CA ALA A 36 6.21 -6.08 -12.23
C ALA A 36 5.03 -6.62 -13.07
N ASP A 37 3.82 -6.64 -12.51
CA ASP A 37 2.61 -7.03 -13.23
C ASP A 37 2.31 -6.11 -14.42
N ILE A 38 2.44 -4.79 -14.23
CA ILE A 38 2.25 -3.82 -15.31
C ILE A 38 3.25 -4.05 -16.45
N GLN A 39 4.52 -4.33 -16.13
CA GLN A 39 5.53 -4.63 -17.15
C GLN A 39 5.18 -5.89 -17.95
N SER A 40 4.76 -6.95 -17.26
CA SER A 40 4.32 -8.20 -17.90
C SER A 40 3.14 -7.97 -18.84
N LEU A 41 2.14 -7.21 -18.38
CA LEU A 41 0.98 -6.90 -19.19
C LEU A 41 1.35 -6.00 -20.39
N ASN A 42 2.28 -5.06 -20.24
CA ASN A 42 2.72 -4.19 -21.34
C ASN A 42 3.39 -4.99 -22.46
N ALA A 43 4.21 -5.98 -22.08
CA ALA A 43 4.81 -6.90 -23.04
C ALA A 43 3.75 -7.71 -23.79
N LYS A 44 2.69 -8.15 -23.10
CA LYS A 44 1.56 -8.85 -23.72
C LYS A 44 0.80 -7.96 -24.70
N ASP A 45 0.46 -6.73 -24.31
CA ASP A 45 -0.28 -5.81 -25.18
C ASP A 45 0.52 -5.47 -26.43
N LEU A 46 1.85 -5.31 -26.31
CA LEU A 46 2.72 -5.11 -27.47
C LEU A 46 2.70 -6.33 -28.39
N ALA A 47 2.73 -7.55 -27.84
CA ALA A 47 2.62 -8.77 -28.64
C ALA A 47 1.25 -8.91 -29.32
N ASP A 48 0.17 -8.55 -28.62
CA ASP A 48 -1.19 -8.58 -29.16
C ASP A 48 -1.39 -7.49 -30.24
N PHE A 49 -0.74 -6.33 -30.11
CA PHE A 49 -0.70 -5.29 -31.14
C PHE A 49 0.08 -5.76 -32.37
N ASN A 50 1.29 -6.29 -32.18
CA ASN A 50 2.14 -6.78 -33.27
C ASN A 50 1.52 -7.98 -34.01
N SER A 51 0.69 -8.78 -33.33
CA SER A 51 -0.05 -9.88 -33.95
C SER A 51 -1.39 -9.46 -34.56
N GLY A 52 -1.74 -8.16 -34.51
CA GLY A 52 -2.96 -7.61 -35.09
C GLY A 52 -4.24 -7.97 -34.33
N LYS A 53 -4.14 -8.48 -33.09
CA LYS A 53 -5.31 -8.82 -32.27
C LYS A 53 -5.97 -7.60 -31.65
N ILE A 54 -5.22 -6.52 -31.47
CA ILE A 54 -5.73 -5.23 -30.98
C ILE A 54 -5.33 -4.11 -31.94
N THR A 55 -6.18 -3.08 -32.00
CA THR A 55 -5.90 -1.88 -32.81
C THR A 55 -4.91 -0.95 -32.10
N GLU A 56 -4.30 -0.05 -32.87
CA GLU A 56 -3.42 1.00 -32.32
C GLU A 56 -4.14 1.86 -31.27
N GLN A 57 -5.39 2.25 -31.54
CA GLN A 57 -6.21 2.98 -30.58
C GLN A 57 -6.38 2.21 -29.26
N LYS A 58 -6.61 0.89 -29.35
CA LYS A 58 -6.78 0.07 -28.15
C LYS A 58 -5.47 -0.09 -27.38
N TYR A 59 -4.35 -0.24 -28.09
CA TYR A 59 -3.02 -0.31 -27.50
C TYR A 59 -2.67 0.98 -26.73
N LEU A 60 -2.90 2.15 -27.34
CA LEU A 60 -2.64 3.45 -26.71
C LEU A 60 -3.54 3.70 -25.49
N GLU A 61 -4.81 3.27 -25.55
CA GLU A 61 -5.74 3.35 -24.41
C GLU A 61 -5.22 2.52 -23.22
N LEU A 62 -4.80 1.28 -23.47
CA LEU A 62 -4.28 0.37 -22.45
C LEU A 62 -2.99 0.89 -21.81
N GLN A 63 -2.09 1.43 -22.64
CA GLN A 63 -0.85 2.04 -22.16
C GLN A 63 -1.15 3.21 -21.21
N ARG A 64 -2.04 4.12 -21.59
CA ARG A 64 -2.41 5.27 -20.76
C ARG A 64 -3.05 4.84 -19.44
N MET A 65 -3.98 3.88 -19.47
CA MET A 65 -4.64 3.39 -18.26
C MET A 65 -3.64 2.80 -17.25
N ARG A 66 -2.57 2.18 -17.72
CA ARG A 66 -1.55 1.61 -16.83
C ARG A 66 -0.60 2.64 -16.29
N GLU A 67 -0.20 3.62 -17.07
CA GLU A 67 0.62 4.73 -16.58
C GLU A 67 -0.11 5.51 -15.47
N GLU A 68 -1.40 5.80 -15.67
CA GLU A 68 -2.24 6.48 -14.67
C GLU A 68 -2.50 5.60 -13.42
N GLY A 69 -2.80 4.31 -13.63
CA GLY A 69 -3.06 3.36 -12.54
C GLY A 69 -1.84 3.05 -11.69
N ALA A 70 -0.67 2.88 -12.31
CA ALA A 70 0.59 2.60 -11.62
C ALA A 70 0.96 3.71 -10.63
N LEU A 71 0.85 4.96 -11.08
CA LEU A 71 1.13 6.14 -10.26
C LEU A 71 0.19 6.20 -9.06
N GLY A 72 -1.12 6.01 -9.28
CA GLY A 72 -2.12 6.01 -8.22
C GLY A 72 -1.84 4.95 -7.16
N ILE A 73 -1.53 3.73 -7.57
CA ILE A 73 -1.31 2.62 -6.64
C ILE A 73 0.00 2.80 -5.87
N CYS A 74 1.09 3.21 -6.54
CA CYS A 74 2.35 3.46 -5.87
C CYS A 74 2.24 4.61 -4.87
N LEU A 75 1.55 5.70 -5.21
CA LEU A 75 1.28 6.79 -4.25
C LEU A 75 0.48 6.29 -3.04
N VAL A 76 -0.56 5.50 -3.27
CA VAL A 76 -1.37 4.91 -2.19
C VAL A 76 -0.57 3.96 -1.30
N SER A 77 0.38 3.21 -1.86
CA SER A 77 1.24 2.30 -1.11
C SER A 77 2.21 3.03 -0.15
N LEU A 78 2.52 4.30 -0.45
CA LEU A 78 3.35 5.19 0.36
C LEU A 78 2.55 5.97 1.41
N ILE A 79 1.21 6.01 1.29
CA ILE A 79 0.35 6.64 2.29
C ILE A 79 0.33 5.75 3.54
N LYS A 80 0.79 6.34 4.66
CA LYS A 80 0.71 5.79 6.00
C LYS A 80 -0.75 5.43 6.35
N ARG A 81 -1.07 4.13 6.44
CA ARG A 81 -2.38 3.64 6.88
C ARG A 81 -2.30 3.12 8.32
N LYS A 82 -3.34 3.38 9.10
CA LYS A 82 -3.48 2.87 10.47
C LYS A 82 -3.55 1.35 10.41
N GLN A 83 -2.57 0.64 10.96
CA GLN A 83 -2.67 -0.81 11.09
C GLN A 83 -3.84 -1.15 12.03
N ASN A 84 -4.83 -1.87 11.51
CA ASN A 84 -5.84 -2.50 12.33
C ASN A 84 -5.24 -3.79 12.90
N ARG A 85 -4.77 -3.78 14.15
CA ARG A 85 -4.17 -4.94 14.83
C ARG A 85 -5.18 -6.05 15.20
N ASN A 86 -6.37 -6.05 14.60
CA ASN A 86 -7.47 -6.98 14.92
C ASN A 86 -7.53 -8.21 13.99
N PHE A 87 -6.45 -8.54 13.30
CA PHE A 87 -6.30 -9.79 12.54
C PHE A 87 -4.93 -10.40 12.84
#